data_AF-A0A9D2A3R0-F1
#
_entry.id   AF-A0A9D2A3R0-F1
#
_cell.length_a   1.000
_cell.length_b   1.000
_cell.length_c   1.000
_cell.angle_alpha   90.00
_cell.angle_beta   90.00
_cell.angle_gamma   90.00
#
_symmetry.space_group_name_H-M   'P 1'
#
loop_
_entity.id
_entity.type
_entity.pdbx_description
1 polymer ?
#
loop_
_entity_poly.entity_id
_entity_poly.type
_entity_poly.pdbx_seq_one_letter_code
_entity_poly.pdbx_strand_id
1 'polypeptide(L)'
;MKRCFSFLKNYLAPDRLQYIKGPLSIFETDNGDIDEIGDFPAIYFFISRKQRFILPAGTSPVIYIGKSDKLRTRLMQHRNHYRKDNPRTDWSYSRYNYMKMEGGTDVYYLRIQGKENSKILESKVLENYYDKYKALPVGNGAFSYR
;
A
#
# COMPACT_ATOMS: atom_id res chain seq x y z
N MET A 1 9.09 6.98 13.66
CA MET A 1 8.77 6.55 12.27
C MET A 1 8.54 5.04 12.25
N LYS A 2 7.40 4.54 11.75
CA LYS A 2 7.16 3.08 11.63
C LYS A 2 8.24 2.46 10.72
N ARG A 3 8.85 1.34 11.15
CA ARG A 3 10.02 0.72 10.46
C ARG A 3 9.75 0.37 8.99
N CYS A 4 8.48 0.10 8.65
CA CYS A 4 8.02 -0.20 7.28
C CYS A 4 8.16 0.98 6.30
N PHE A 5 8.14 2.23 6.75
CA PHE A 5 8.23 3.43 5.89
C PHE A 5 9.62 4.04 5.81
N SER A 6 10.63 3.31 6.26
CA SER A 6 12.02 3.77 6.27
C SER A 6 12.63 4.03 4.87
N PHE A 7 11.92 3.70 3.80
CA PHE A 7 12.30 4.05 2.41
C PHE A 7 11.87 5.45 2.00
N LEU A 8 10.90 6.07 2.70
CA LEU A 8 10.36 7.37 2.34
C LEU A 8 11.24 8.56 2.75
N LYS A 9 12.34 8.32 3.49
CA LYS A 9 13.15 9.36 4.13
C LYS A 9 13.76 10.39 3.18
N ASN A 10 13.97 10.04 1.91
CA ASN A 10 14.74 10.88 1.00
C ASN A 10 13.90 11.93 0.25
N TYR A 11 12.57 11.81 0.23
CA TYR A 11 11.72 12.66 -0.63
C TYR A 11 10.41 13.13 0.01
N LEU A 12 9.83 12.38 0.94
CA LEU A 12 8.77 12.94 1.76
C LEU A 12 9.47 13.74 2.84
N ALA A 13 9.17 15.03 2.89
CA ALA A 13 9.60 15.88 3.99
C ALA A 13 9.25 15.16 5.32
N PRO A 14 10.16 15.11 6.32
CA PRO A 14 9.97 14.27 7.50
C PRO A 14 8.65 14.52 8.24
N ASP A 15 8.13 15.74 8.16
CA ASP A 15 6.82 16.18 8.64
C ASP A 15 5.66 15.45 7.93
N ARG A 16 5.77 15.13 6.63
CA ARG A 16 4.75 14.38 5.88
C ARG A 16 4.53 12.97 6.39
N LEU A 17 5.58 12.34 6.93
CA LEU A 17 5.53 10.97 7.44
C LEU A 17 4.63 10.84 8.66
N GLN A 18 4.45 11.92 9.44
CA GLN A 18 3.58 11.93 10.61
C GLN A 18 2.09 11.88 10.26
N TYR A 19 1.73 12.20 9.01
CA TYR A 19 0.36 12.21 8.53
C TYR A 19 -0.07 10.88 7.90
N ILE A 20 0.80 9.87 7.86
CA ILE A 20 0.41 8.52 7.43
C ILE A 20 -0.55 7.95 8.49
N LYS A 21 -1.79 7.64 8.07
CA LYS A 21 -2.83 7.03 8.90
C LYS A 21 -2.80 5.50 8.79
N GLY A 22 -3.23 4.82 9.85
CA GLY A 22 -3.25 3.36 9.99
C GLY A 22 -2.40 2.82 11.17
N PRO A 23 -2.36 1.50 11.40
CA PRO A 23 -2.92 0.45 10.55
C PRO A 23 -4.45 0.45 10.53
N LEU A 24 -5.01 0.06 9.39
CA LEU A 24 -6.44 -0.16 9.23
C LEU A 24 -6.66 -1.62 8.80
N SER A 25 -7.58 -2.31 9.47
CA SER A 25 -7.93 -3.70 9.20
C SER A 25 -9.23 -3.76 8.39
N ILE A 26 -9.12 -3.57 7.08
CA ILE A 26 -10.29 -3.41 6.19
C ILE A 26 -10.69 -4.69 5.43
N PHE A 27 -9.82 -5.69 5.38
CA PHE A 27 -9.99 -6.85 4.49
C PHE A 27 -10.65 -8.05 5.18
N GLU A 28 -10.32 -8.26 6.45
CA GLU A 28 -10.64 -9.49 7.20
C GLU A 28 -11.91 -9.38 8.03
N THR A 29 -12.36 -8.17 8.37
CA THR A 29 -13.54 -7.94 9.22
C THR A 29 -14.70 -7.38 8.42
N ASP A 30 -15.94 -7.65 8.89
CA ASP A 30 -17.16 -7.09 8.31
C ASP A 30 -17.43 -5.65 8.79
N ASN A 31 -17.19 -5.38 10.08
CA ASN A 31 -17.21 -4.05 10.70
C ASN A 31 -15.80 -3.46 10.71
N GLY A 32 -15.31 -3.05 9.54
CA GLY A 32 -13.94 -2.56 9.38
C GLY A 32 -13.81 -1.05 9.50
N ASP A 33 -12.60 -0.56 9.75
CA ASP A 33 -12.25 0.87 9.79
C ASP A 33 -12.60 1.65 8.50
N ILE A 34 -13.02 0.95 7.44
CA ILE A 34 -13.37 1.50 6.14
C ILE A 34 -14.55 2.48 6.17
N ASP A 35 -15.44 2.35 7.16
CA ASP A 35 -16.60 3.23 7.29
C ASP A 35 -16.24 4.62 7.86
N GLU A 36 -15.11 4.73 8.54
CA GLU A 36 -14.57 6.01 9.04
C GLU A 36 -13.73 6.76 7.99
N ILE A 37 -13.47 6.12 6.83
CA ILE A 37 -12.64 6.69 5.76
C ILE A 37 -13.54 7.38 4.73
N GLY A 38 -13.37 8.70 4.56
CA GLY A 38 -14.01 9.43 3.47
C GLY A 38 -13.34 9.21 2.10
N ASP A 39 -13.99 9.70 1.03
CA ASP A 39 -13.37 9.76 -0.29
C ASP A 39 -12.52 11.03 -0.44
N PHE A 40 -11.22 10.84 -0.68
CA PHE A 40 -10.27 11.90 -1.01
C PHE A 40 -9.08 11.31 -1.77
N PRO A 41 -8.29 12.15 -2.46
CA PRO A 41 -7.06 11.71 -3.08
C PRO A 41 -6.01 11.30 -2.04
N ALA A 42 -5.37 10.15 -2.24
CA ALA A 42 -4.38 9.60 -1.33
C ALA A 42 -3.44 8.60 -2.03
N ILE A 43 -2.26 8.42 -1.43
CA ILE A 43 -1.44 7.23 -1.61
C ILE A 43 -1.79 6.25 -0.49
N TYR A 44 -1.84 4.97 -0.80
CA TYR A 44 -2.08 3.91 0.17
C TYR A 44 -1.08 2.77 0.02
N PHE A 45 -0.90 2.06 1.12
CA PHE A 45 0.07 0.99 1.27
C PHE A 45 -0.61 -0.24 1.86
N PHE A 46 -0.35 -1.40 1.28
CA PHE A 46 -0.66 -2.69 1.88
C PHE A 46 0.61 -3.25 2.49
N ILE A 47 0.57 -3.52 3.79
CA ILE A 47 1.72 -3.94 4.57
C ILE A 47 1.40 -5.30 5.19
N SER A 48 2.27 -6.29 4.98
CA SER A 48 2.15 -7.58 5.69
C SER A 48 2.39 -7.37 7.18
N ARG A 49 1.53 -7.92 8.03
CA ARG A 49 1.68 -7.82 9.48
C ARG A 49 2.84 -8.65 10.02
N LYS A 50 3.07 -9.84 9.43
CA LYS A 50 4.09 -10.80 9.89
C LYS A 50 5.27 -10.95 8.96
N GLN A 51 5.08 -10.77 7.66
CA GLN A 51 6.08 -11.18 6.68
C GLN A 51 6.94 -10.02 6.20
N ARG A 52 8.19 -10.36 5.89
CA ARG A 52 9.12 -9.47 5.20
C ARG A 52 9.60 -10.19 3.96
N PHE A 53 9.43 -9.55 2.81
CA PHE A 53 9.84 -10.09 1.53
C PHE A 53 11.32 -9.82 1.29
N ILE A 54 12.02 -10.83 0.79
CA ILE A 54 13.42 -10.72 0.38
C ILE A 54 13.45 -9.98 -0.95
N LEU A 55 14.27 -8.93 -1.01
CA LEU A 55 14.47 -8.07 -2.17
C LEU A 55 15.97 -8.00 -2.48
N PRO A 56 16.37 -7.58 -3.70
CA PRO A 56 17.79 -7.52 -4.07
C PRO A 56 18.64 -6.70 -3.08
N ALA A 57 18.09 -5.62 -2.53
CA ALA A 57 18.74 -4.83 -1.49
C ALA A 57 17.93 -4.83 -0.17
N GLY A 58 17.94 -5.95 0.54
CA GLY A 58 17.40 -6.07 1.91
C GLY A 58 16.01 -6.70 1.97
N THR A 59 15.20 -6.31 2.96
CA THR A 59 13.84 -6.86 3.13
C THR A 59 12.82 -5.78 3.41
N SER A 60 11.58 -5.99 2.97
CA SER A 60 10.46 -5.06 3.15
C SER A 60 9.15 -5.79 3.43
N PRO A 61 8.30 -5.28 4.34
CA PRO A 61 6.96 -5.82 4.56
C PRO A 61 5.91 -5.25 3.60
N VAL A 62 6.28 -4.33 2.70
CA VAL A 62 5.34 -3.67 1.80
C VAL A 62 4.92 -4.64 0.69
N ILE A 63 3.63 -4.94 0.64
CA ILE A 63 3.01 -5.77 -0.40
C ILE A 63 2.72 -4.92 -1.63
N TYR A 64 2.07 -3.78 -1.44
CA TYR A 64 1.58 -2.97 -2.55
C TYR A 64 1.58 -1.48 -2.18
N ILE A 65 1.89 -0.64 -3.16
CA ILE A 65 1.75 0.82 -3.10
C ILE A 65 0.84 1.23 -4.26
N GLY A 66 -0.19 2.02 -3.96
CA GLY A 66 -1.12 2.52 -4.96
C GLY A 66 -1.59 3.94 -4.68
N LYS A 67 -2.18 4.57 -5.69
CA LYS A 67 -2.89 5.85 -5.57
C LYS A 67 -4.38 5.73 -5.81
N SER A 68 -5.13 6.66 -5.23
CA SER A 68 -6.53 6.88 -5.58
C SER A 68 -6.87 8.36 -5.54
N ASP A 69 -7.88 8.75 -6.30
CA ASP A 69 -8.53 10.06 -6.20
C ASP A 69 -9.79 9.99 -5.30
N LYS A 70 -10.28 8.76 -5.05
CA LYS A 70 -11.40 8.41 -4.16
C LYS A 70 -10.98 7.22 -3.29
N LEU A 71 -10.33 7.49 -2.14
CA LEU A 71 -9.69 6.46 -1.32
C LEU A 71 -10.67 5.38 -0.84
N ARG A 72 -11.78 5.75 -0.20
CA ARG A 72 -12.76 4.78 0.33
C ARG A 72 -13.28 3.87 -0.77
N THR A 73 -13.68 4.45 -1.90
CA THR A 73 -14.17 3.70 -3.07
C THR A 73 -13.13 2.69 -3.55
N ARG A 74 -11.86 3.10 -3.68
CA ARG A 74 -10.78 2.21 -4.12
C ARG A 74 -10.47 1.10 -3.12
N LEU A 75 -10.48 1.40 -1.82
CA LEU A 75 -10.27 0.40 -0.77
C LEU A 75 -11.41 -0.62 -0.72
N MET A 76 -12.66 -0.19 -0.91
CA MET A 76 -13.81 -1.09 -1.04
C MET A 76 -13.71 -1.99 -2.27
N GLN A 77 -13.23 -1.47 -3.40
CA GLN A 77 -12.93 -2.31 -4.57
C GLN A 77 -11.88 -3.37 -4.25
N HIS A 78 -10.78 -3.00 -3.58
CA HIS A 78 -9.78 -3.98 -3.16
C HIS A 78 -10.35 -5.01 -2.18
N ARG A 79 -11.22 -4.61 -1.24
CA ARG A 79 -11.90 -5.52 -0.32
C ARG A 79 -12.77 -6.53 -1.05
N ASN A 80 -13.54 -6.07 -2.03
CA ASN A 80 -14.38 -6.95 -2.85
C ASN A 80 -13.54 -7.93 -3.66
N HIS A 81 -12.44 -7.49 -4.28
CA HIS A 81 -11.52 -8.39 -4.97
C HIS A 81 -10.88 -9.38 -4.01
N TYR A 82 -10.35 -8.93 -2.87
CA TYR A 82 -9.77 -9.79 -1.85
C TYR A 82 -10.74 -10.89 -1.38
N ARG A 83 -12.02 -10.56 -1.19
CA ARG A 83 -13.05 -11.53 -0.77
C ARG A 83 -13.38 -12.56 -1.85
N LYS A 84 -13.43 -12.12 -3.11
CA LYS A 84 -13.73 -12.99 -4.26
C LYS A 84 -12.54 -13.83 -4.70
N ASP A 85 -11.34 -13.34 -4.46
CA ASP A 85 -10.10 -13.96 -4.89
C ASP A 85 -9.93 -15.36 -4.28
N ASN A 86 -9.76 -16.39 -5.09
CA ASN A 86 -9.39 -17.71 -4.62
C ASN A 86 -8.01 -18.08 -5.20
N PRO A 87 -6.91 -17.82 -4.48
CA PRO A 87 -5.56 -18.02 -5.00
C PRO A 87 -5.23 -19.48 -5.34
N ARG A 88 -6.06 -20.44 -4.91
CA ARG A 88 -5.89 -21.86 -5.19
C ARG A 88 -6.52 -22.30 -6.51
N THR A 89 -7.47 -21.54 -7.03
CA THR A 89 -8.26 -21.96 -8.20
C THR A 89 -8.23 -20.96 -9.35
N ASP A 90 -7.96 -19.69 -9.08
CA ASP A 90 -8.12 -18.62 -10.06
C ASP A 90 -6.81 -17.88 -10.30
N TRP A 91 -6.58 -17.46 -11.55
CA TRP A 91 -5.55 -16.49 -11.87
C TRP A 91 -5.99 -15.12 -11.34
N SER A 92 -5.18 -14.54 -10.45
CA SER A 92 -5.49 -13.27 -9.83
C SER A 92 -4.28 -12.35 -9.74
N TYR A 93 -4.55 -11.08 -9.42
CA TYR A 93 -3.47 -10.13 -9.16
C TYR A 93 -2.69 -10.57 -7.93
N SER A 94 -1.39 -10.82 -8.12
CA SER A 94 -0.48 -11.36 -7.09
C SER A 94 -0.59 -10.68 -5.73
N ARG A 95 -0.89 -9.37 -5.68
CA ARG A 95 -1.10 -8.62 -4.44
C ARG A 95 -2.12 -9.29 -3.51
N TYR A 96 -3.21 -9.86 -4.03
CA TYR A 96 -4.24 -10.49 -3.20
C TYR A 96 -3.73 -11.81 -2.60
N ASN A 97 -2.92 -12.57 -3.35
CA ASN A 97 -2.24 -13.76 -2.85
C ASN A 97 -1.31 -13.41 -1.68
N TYR A 98 -0.49 -12.36 -1.83
CA TYR A 98 0.38 -11.86 -0.77
C TYR A 98 -0.41 -11.35 0.45
N MET A 99 -1.56 -10.71 0.22
CA MET A 99 -2.39 -10.18 1.29
C MET A 99 -3.01 -11.27 2.18
N LYS A 100 -3.28 -12.45 1.60
CA LYS A 100 -3.86 -13.62 2.28
C LYS A 100 -2.85 -14.51 2.99
N MET A 101 -1.55 -14.19 2.90
CA MET A 101 -0.53 -14.96 3.60
C MET A 101 -0.66 -14.81 5.13
N GLU A 102 -0.02 -15.72 5.86
CA GLU A 102 -0.13 -15.79 7.32
C GLU A 102 0.11 -14.43 8.00
N GLY A 103 -0.79 -14.06 8.92
CA GLY A 103 -0.77 -12.80 9.65
C GLY A 103 -1.58 -11.67 9.01
N GLY A 104 -1.95 -11.79 7.74
CA GLY A 104 -2.82 -10.84 7.08
C GLY A 104 -2.17 -9.51 6.73
N THR A 105 -3.00 -8.51 6.46
CA THR A 105 -2.56 -7.22 5.88
C THR A 105 -3.16 -6.02 6.59
N ASP A 106 -2.30 -5.05 6.89
CA ASP A 106 -2.71 -3.72 7.31
C ASP A 106 -2.72 -2.75 6.12
N VAL A 107 -3.68 -1.82 6.16
CA VAL A 107 -3.72 -0.69 5.24
C VAL A 107 -3.22 0.58 5.94
N TYR A 108 -2.42 1.32 5.21
CA TYR A 108 -1.98 2.66 5.57
C TYR A 108 -2.27 3.62 4.44
N TYR A 109 -2.49 4.90 4.74
CA TYR A 109 -2.66 5.91 3.70
C TYR A 109 -2.06 7.26 4.08
N LEU A 110 -1.71 8.04 3.06
CA LEU A 110 -1.31 9.43 3.16
C LEU A 110 -2.22 10.25 2.24
N ARG A 111 -3.04 11.11 2.83
CA ARG A 111 -3.91 12.03 2.09
C ARG A 111 -3.05 13.06 1.34
N ILE A 112 -3.41 13.31 0.09
CA ILE A 112 -2.81 14.39 -0.72
C ILE A 112 -3.21 15.74 -0.13
N GLN A 113 -2.27 16.69 -0.08
CA GLN A 113 -2.49 18.03 0.45
C GLN A 113 -2.24 19.09 -0.63
N GLY A 114 -3.04 20.16 -0.60
CA GLY A 114 -2.88 21.30 -1.50
C GLY A 114 -3.04 20.91 -2.98
N LYS A 115 -2.10 21.38 -3.82
CA LYS A 115 -2.10 21.17 -5.28
C LYS A 115 -1.26 19.96 -5.73
N GLU A 116 -0.86 19.09 -4.79
CA GLU A 116 -0.06 17.91 -5.12
C GLU A 116 -0.87 16.92 -5.97
N ASN A 117 -0.22 16.32 -6.97
CA ASN A 117 -0.86 15.35 -7.85
C ASN A 117 -0.64 13.93 -7.31
N SER A 118 -1.72 13.15 -7.15
CA SER A 118 -1.68 11.78 -6.63
C SER A 118 -0.78 10.85 -7.44
N LYS A 119 -0.77 10.96 -8.76
CA LYS A 119 0.09 10.17 -9.66
C LYS A 119 1.57 10.53 -9.50
N ILE A 120 1.89 11.83 -9.39
CA ILE A 120 3.27 12.29 -9.20
C ILE A 120 3.79 11.81 -7.84
N LEU A 121 2.98 11.90 -6.78
CA LEU A 121 3.39 11.43 -5.47
C LEU A 121 3.58 9.90 -5.45
N GLU A 122 2.70 9.14 -6.10
CA GLU A 122 2.84 7.68 -6.22
C GLU A 122 4.16 7.31 -6.90
N SER A 123 4.45 7.95 -8.04
CA SER A 123 5.68 7.72 -8.81
C SER A 123 6.91 7.98 -7.94
N LYS A 124 6.95 9.11 -7.21
CA LYS A 124 8.03 9.41 -6.26
C LYS A 124 8.16 8.38 -5.15
N VAL A 125 7.05 7.92 -4.59
CA VAL A 125 7.02 6.92 -3.51
C VAL A 125 7.54 5.57 -4.01
N LEU A 126 7.17 5.16 -5.22
CA LEU A 126 7.65 3.94 -5.87
C LEU A 126 9.13 4.05 -6.23
N GLU A 127 9.59 5.18 -6.74
CA GLU A 127 11.00 5.45 -7.04
C GLU A 127 11.86 5.31 -5.78
N ASN A 128 11.44 5.89 -4.65
CA ASN A 128 12.11 5.71 -3.36
C ASN A 128 12.22 4.26 -2.91
N TYR A 129 11.12 3.53 -3.08
CA TYR A 129 11.09 2.12 -2.74
C TYR A 129 12.11 1.36 -3.59
N TYR A 130 12.15 1.65 -4.89
CA TYR A 130 13.09 1.07 -5.82
C TYR A 130 14.54 1.47 -5.51
N ASP A 131 14.81 2.73 -5.18
CA ASP A 131 16.16 3.18 -4.85
C ASP A 131 16.75 2.43 -3.66
N LYS A 132 15.91 2.19 -2.64
CA LYS A 132 16.31 1.46 -1.44
C LYS A 132 16.44 -0.04 -1.66
N TYR A 133 15.45 -0.66 -2.29
CA TYR A 133 15.34 -2.12 -2.34
C TYR A 133 15.73 -2.76 -3.67
N LYS A 134 15.97 -1.93 -4.71
CA LYS A 134 16.28 -2.30 -6.11
C LYS A 134 15.24 -3.23 -6.75
N ALA A 135 13.99 -3.09 -6.30
CA ALA A 135 12.84 -3.82 -6.80
C ALA A 135 11.55 -3.07 -6.47
N LEU A 136 10.46 -3.40 -7.17
CA LEU A 136 9.11 -2.97 -6.81
C LEU A 136 8.59 -3.76 -5.58
N PRO A 137 7.56 -3.26 -4.88
CA PRO A 137 6.83 -4.08 -3.91
C PRO A 137 6.28 -5.35 -4.59
N VAL A 138 6.23 -6.46 -3.86
CA VAL A 138 5.94 -7.79 -4.43
C VAL A 138 4.59 -7.92 -5.15
N GLY A 139 3.62 -7.09 -4.78
CA GLY A 139 2.28 -7.03 -5.39
C GLY A 139 2.10 -5.93 -6.45
N ASN A 140 3.13 -5.12 -6.73
CA ASN A 140 3.12 -4.13 -7.81
C ASN A 140 3.60 -4.78 -9.12
N GLY A 141 2.68 -5.00 -10.06
CA GLY A 141 2.99 -5.65 -11.35
C GLY A 141 3.43 -4.70 -12.48
N ALA A 142 3.33 -3.39 -12.29
CA ALA A 142 3.66 -2.40 -13.31
C ALA A 142 4.74 -1.43 -12.82
N PHE A 143 5.67 -1.09 -13.71
CA PHE A 143 6.62 0.01 -13.54
C PHE A 143 5.87 1.33 -13.71
N SER A 144 5.15 1.74 -12.67
CA SER A 144 4.39 3.00 -12.63
C SER A 144 5.22 4.16 -12.07
N TYR A 145 6.54 4.12 -12.26
CA TYR A 145 7.46 5.20 -11.90
C TYR A 145 8.33 5.56 -13.11
N ARG A 146 8.68 6.85 -13.22
CA ARG A 146 9.18 7.57 -14.42
C ARG A 146 8.09 7.84 -15.46
#